data_AF-A0A317YNA9-F1
#
_entry.id   AF-A0A317YNA9-F1
#
_cell.length_a   1.000
_cell.length_b   1.000
_cell.length_c   1.000
_cell.angle_alpha   90.00
_cell.angle_beta   90.00
_cell.angle_gamma   90.00
#
_symmetry.space_group_name_H-M   'P 1'
#
loop_
_entity.id
_entity.type
_entity.pdbx_description
1 polymer ?
#
loop_
_entity_poly.entity_id
_entity_poly.type
_entity_poly.pdbx_seq_one_letter_code
_entity_poly.pdbx_strand_id
1 'polypeptide(L)'
;ITAFPFWRYARNTLLITVLVVFGNVLSNYFIAYGFAKLDFPGKKLMFALVLSTMMIPGFVTMIPQYVLFSKIGWVGTYLPLIVPSFFGNAFNIFLMRQFYLSINDELIEAAEIDGANHFYIWSRL
;
A
#
# COMPACT_ATOMS: atom_id res chain seq x y z
N ILE A 1 19.12 14.60 -34.91
CA ILE A 1 18.38 14.93 -33.67
C ILE A 1 17.93 13.61 -33.02
N THR A 2 18.80 12.94 -32.28
CA THR A 2 18.42 11.91 -31.30
C THR A 2 18.34 12.60 -29.94
N ALA A 3 17.47 13.61 -29.82
CA ALA A 3 17.52 14.57 -28.71
C ALA A 3 17.15 13.96 -27.35
N PHE A 4 16.37 12.88 -27.31
CA PHE A 4 16.02 12.17 -26.08
C PHE A 4 15.73 10.69 -26.36
N PRO A 5 16.20 9.75 -25.52
CA PRO A 5 15.84 8.34 -25.63
C PRO A 5 14.40 8.10 -25.11
N PHE A 6 13.41 8.70 -25.77
CA PHE A 6 12.01 8.73 -25.36
C PHE A 6 11.46 7.33 -25.03
N TRP A 7 11.70 6.36 -25.91
CA TRP A 7 11.19 5.00 -25.75
C TRP A 7 11.78 4.28 -24.52
N ARG A 8 13.02 4.60 -24.16
CA ARG A 8 13.64 4.06 -22.94
C ARG A 8 12.95 4.62 -21.70
N TYR A 9 12.69 5.92 -21.66
CA TYR A 9 12.00 6.54 -20.54
C TYR A 9 10.56 6.07 -20.42
N ALA A 10 9.83 5.99 -21.54
CA ALA A 10 8.47 5.47 -21.56
C ALA A 10 8.40 4.03 -21.02
N ARG A 11 9.29 3.14 -21.47
CA ARG A 11 9.36 1.76 -20.96
C ARG A 11 9.71 1.69 -19.48
N ASN A 12 10.66 2.50 -19.03
CA ASN A 12 11.05 2.55 -17.61
C ASN A 12 9.87 3.01 -16.75
N THR A 13 9.21 4.10 -17.12
CA THR A 13 8.03 4.61 -16.42
C THR A 13 6.93 3.56 -16.40
N LEU A 14 6.61 2.95 -17.53
CA LEU A 14 5.57 1.92 -17.60
C LEU A 14 5.87 0.75 -16.66
N LEU A 15 7.10 0.23 -16.68
CA LEU A 15 7.51 -0.86 -15.80
C LEU A 15 7.41 -0.47 -14.32
N ILE A 16 7.95 0.71 -13.96
CA ILE A 16 7.92 1.20 -12.57
C ILE A 16 6.48 1.40 -12.12
N THR A 17 5.65 2.07 -12.92
CA THR A 17 4.25 2.35 -12.58
C THR A 17 3.44 1.07 -12.42
N VAL A 18 3.58 0.08 -13.30
CA VAL A 18 2.86 -1.20 -13.17
C VAL A 18 3.21 -1.90 -11.85
N LEU A 19 4.50 -1.98 -11.52
CA LEU A 19 4.94 -2.61 -10.27
C LEU A 19 4.48 -1.82 -9.03
N VAL A 20 4.56 -0.49 -9.07
CA VAL A 20 4.14 0.41 -7.98
C VAL A 20 2.62 0.34 -7.76
N VAL A 21 1.83 0.33 -8.83
CA VAL A 21 0.37 0.21 -8.74
C VAL A 21 -0.01 -1.16 -8.20
N PHE A 22 0.60 -2.24 -8.72
CA PHE A 22 0.37 -3.59 -8.22
C PHE A 22 0.69 -3.71 -6.73
N GLY A 23 1.87 -3.25 -6.30
CA GLY A 23 2.29 -3.27 -4.90
C GLY A 23 1.36 -2.44 -4.01
N ASN A 24 0.98 -1.23 -4.44
CA ASN A 24 0.04 -0.40 -3.70
C ASN A 24 -1.31 -1.08 -3.55
N VAL A 25 -1.92 -1.54 -4.66
CA VAL A 25 -3.25 -2.13 -4.60
C VAL A 25 -3.23 -3.35 -3.70
N LEU A 26 -2.31 -4.29 -3.93
CA LEU A 26 -2.21 -5.52 -3.15
C LEU A 26 -2.05 -5.23 -1.65
N SER A 27 -1.07 -4.41 -1.29
CA SER A 27 -0.74 -4.17 0.13
C SER A 27 -1.79 -3.32 0.84
N ASN A 28 -2.26 -2.24 0.22
CA ASN A 28 -3.26 -1.37 0.85
C ASN A 28 -4.61 -2.08 0.98
N TYR A 29 -4.99 -2.89 -0.02
CA TYR A 29 -6.21 -3.68 0.00
C TYR A 29 -6.17 -4.73 1.13
N PHE A 30 -5.03 -5.40 1.32
CA PHE A 30 -4.82 -6.36 2.41
C PHE A 30 -4.81 -5.72 3.80
N ILE A 31 -4.03 -4.65 3.98
CA ILE A 31 -3.90 -3.95 5.27
C ILE A 31 -5.25 -3.35 5.69
N ALA A 32 -5.96 -2.72 4.76
CA ALA A 32 -7.24 -2.11 5.04
C ALA A 32 -8.32 -3.13 5.43
N TYR A 33 -8.31 -4.34 4.84
CA TYR A 33 -9.20 -5.43 5.25
C TYR A 33 -9.00 -5.79 6.72
N GLY A 34 -7.74 -5.95 7.15
CA GLY A 34 -7.43 -6.20 8.57
C GLY A 34 -7.98 -5.10 9.48
N PHE A 35 -7.77 -3.83 9.14
CA PHE A 35 -8.27 -2.70 9.93
C PHE A 35 -9.79 -2.46 9.87
N ALA A 36 -10.47 -3.01 8.87
CA ALA A 36 -11.93 -2.91 8.73
C ALA A 36 -12.61 -4.11 9.38
N LYS A 37 -12.28 -5.32 8.92
CA LYS A 37 -13.07 -6.54 9.11
C LYS A 37 -12.54 -7.50 10.18
N LEU A 38 -11.28 -7.39 10.58
CA LEU A 38 -10.72 -8.25 11.65
C LEU A 38 -10.68 -7.51 12.97
N ASP A 39 -11.05 -8.17 14.06
CA ASP A 39 -10.90 -7.62 15.41
C ASP A 39 -9.64 -8.19 16.09
N PHE A 40 -8.76 -7.28 16.49
CA PHE A 40 -7.50 -7.62 17.14
C PHE A 40 -7.12 -6.55 18.17
N PRO A 41 -6.39 -6.93 19.24
CA PRO A 41 -6.00 -6.00 20.30
C PRO A 41 -5.16 -4.85 19.74
N GLY A 42 -5.50 -3.61 20.09
CA GLY A 42 -4.77 -2.41 19.65
C GLY A 42 -5.14 -1.86 18.26
N LYS A 43 -6.11 -2.47 17.55
CA LYS A 43 -6.59 -2.04 16.21
C LYS A 43 -6.77 -0.52 16.06
N LYS A 44 -7.47 0.12 17.02
CA LYS A 44 -7.73 1.57 17.00
C LYS A 44 -6.46 2.40 17.14
N LEU A 45 -5.55 2.00 18.04
CA LEU A 45 -4.28 2.69 18.25
C LEU A 45 -3.35 2.56 17.04
N MET A 46 -3.21 1.34 16.50
CA MET A 46 -2.41 1.10 15.30
C MET A 46 -2.95 1.88 14.09
N PHE A 47 -4.27 1.93 13.92
CA PHE A 47 -4.87 2.71 12.85
C PHE A 47 -4.62 4.21 13.03
N ALA A 48 -4.72 4.74 14.26
CA ALA A 48 -4.39 6.13 14.55
C ALA A 48 -2.92 6.46 14.25
N LEU A 49 -1.99 5.52 14.53
CA LEU A 49 -0.58 5.65 14.16
C LEU A 49 -0.38 5.67 12.64
N VAL A 50 -1.12 4.86 11.88
CA VAL A 50 -1.08 4.93 10.41
C VAL A 50 -1.50 6.32 9.94
N LEU A 51 -2.61 6.86 10.45
CA LEU A 51 -3.10 8.19 10.05
C LEU A 51 -2.15 9.32 10.44
N SER A 52 -1.49 9.23 11.59
CA SER A 52 -0.55 10.28 12.02
C SER A 52 0.64 10.42 11.07
N THR A 53 1.04 9.36 10.35
CA THR A 53 2.09 9.46 9.33
C THR A 53 1.73 10.39 8.16
N MET A 54 0.44 10.61 7.90
CA MET A 54 -0.03 11.54 6.86
C MET A 54 0.26 13.00 7.22
N MET A 55 0.52 13.30 8.49
CA MET A 55 0.87 14.64 8.97
C MET A 55 2.35 14.99 8.72
N ILE A 56 3.19 13.99 8.40
CA ILE A 56 4.61 14.19 8.15
C ILE A 56 4.81 14.81 6.77
N PRO A 57 5.39 16.02 6.66
CA PRO A 57 5.62 16.64 5.37
C PRO A 57 6.70 15.89 4.58
N GLY A 58 6.41 15.56 3.32
CA GLY A 58 7.31 14.74 2.48
C GLY A 58 8.71 15.34 2.26
N PHE A 59 8.87 16.66 2.31
CA PHE A 59 10.18 17.32 2.19
C PHE A 59 11.10 17.03 3.38
N VAL A 60 10.53 16.84 4.58
CA VAL A 60 11.30 16.52 5.79
C VAL A 60 11.86 15.10 5.71
N THR A 61 11.14 14.18 5.07
CA THR A 61 11.55 12.79 4.91
C THR A 61 12.49 12.57 3.73
N MET A 62 12.59 13.51 2.79
CA MET A 62 13.35 13.33 1.55
C MET A 62 14.85 13.05 1.80
N ILE A 63 15.50 13.86 2.63
CA ILE A 63 16.93 13.67 2.96
C ILE A 63 17.15 12.36 3.73
N PRO A 64 16.41 12.06 4.82
CA PRO A 64 16.51 10.76 5.50
C PRO A 64 16.28 9.55 4.59
N GLN A 65 15.29 9.62 3.68
CA GLN A 65 15.02 8.56 2.72
C GLN A 65 16.20 8.35 1.76
N TYR A 66 16.78 9.42 1.23
CA TYR A 66 17.97 9.31 0.40
C TYR A 66 19.14 8.67 1.16
N VAL A 67 19.41 9.11 2.39
CA VAL A 67 20.48 8.54 3.23
C VAL A 67 20.23 7.06 3.50
N LEU A 68 18.99 6.66 3.79
CA LEU A 68 18.61 5.25 3.97
C LEU A 68 18.93 4.43 2.72
N PHE A 69 18.44 4.85 1.55
CA PHE A 69 18.67 4.14 0.29
C PHE A 69 20.14 4.13 -0.13
N SER A 70 20.89 5.17 0.21
CA SER A 70 22.33 5.21 -0.01
C SER A 70 23.05 4.19 0.85
N LYS A 71 22.70 4.08 2.14
CA LYS A 71 23.32 3.12 3.06
C LYS A 71 23.07 1.67 2.66
N ILE A 72 21.89 1.36 2.12
CA ILE A 72 21.56 0.01 1.65
C ILE A 72 21.94 -0.23 0.17
N GLY A 73 22.63 0.72 -0.47
CA GLY A 73 23.15 0.56 -1.83
C GLY A 73 22.10 0.58 -2.95
N TRP A 74 20.92 1.16 -2.71
CA TRP A 74 19.84 1.22 -3.70
C TRP A 74 19.88 2.48 -4.57
N VAL A 75 20.70 3.46 -4.22
CA VAL A 75 20.89 4.67 -5.03
C VAL A 75 21.44 4.30 -6.41
N GLY A 76 20.87 4.88 -7.46
CA GLY A 76 21.18 4.56 -8.85
C GLY A 76 20.35 3.41 -9.45
N THR A 77 19.42 2.81 -8.68
CA THR A 77 18.50 1.76 -9.14
C THR A 77 17.04 2.23 -9.10
N TYR A 78 16.12 1.41 -9.63
CA TYR A 78 14.66 1.67 -9.53
C TYR A 78 14.04 1.17 -8.21
N LEU A 79 14.79 0.46 -7.37
CA LEU A 79 14.27 -0.17 -6.14
C LEU A 79 13.63 0.83 -5.16
N PRO A 80 14.21 2.03 -4.91
CA PRO A 80 13.58 3.03 -4.02
C PRO A 80 12.21 3.51 -4.50
N LEU A 81 11.93 3.42 -5.81
CA LEU A 81 10.65 3.83 -6.39
C LEU A 81 9.61 2.70 -6.30
N ILE A 82 10.05 1.45 -6.41
CA ILE A 82 9.18 0.28 -6.52
C ILE A 82 8.89 -0.33 -5.15
N VAL A 83 9.93 -0.69 -4.40
CA VAL A 83 9.81 -1.55 -3.22
C VAL A 83 8.96 -0.92 -2.11
N PRO A 84 9.07 0.39 -1.79
CA PRO A 84 8.25 1.01 -0.76
C PRO A 84 6.73 0.89 -0.99
N SER A 85 6.29 0.80 -2.26
CA SER A 85 4.86 0.67 -2.59
C SER A 85 4.20 -0.58 -2.00
N PHE A 86 4.98 -1.62 -1.69
CA PHE A 86 4.50 -2.87 -1.10
C PHE A 86 4.32 -2.80 0.42
N PHE A 87 4.70 -1.69 1.07
CA PHE A 87 4.57 -1.53 2.52
C PHE A 87 3.37 -0.67 2.92
N GLY A 88 2.53 -0.32 1.95
CA GLY A 88 1.33 0.46 2.15
C GLY A 88 1.57 1.96 2.22
N ASN A 89 0.48 2.70 2.06
CA ASN A 89 0.44 4.15 2.12
C ASN A 89 -0.77 4.55 2.98
N ALA A 90 -0.55 5.39 3.99
CA ALA A 90 -1.56 5.70 4.99
C ALA A 90 -2.86 6.26 4.41
N PHE A 91 -2.78 7.10 3.38
CA PHE A 91 -3.97 7.63 2.69
C PHE A 91 -4.74 6.53 1.96
N ASN A 92 -4.05 5.67 1.21
CA ASN A 92 -4.68 4.56 0.49
C ASN A 92 -5.27 3.53 1.46
N ILE A 93 -4.59 3.22 2.57
CA ILE A 93 -5.12 2.35 3.63
C ILE A 93 -6.39 2.97 4.23
N PHE A 94 -6.37 4.27 4.54
CA PHE A 94 -7.54 4.97 5.06
C PHE A 94 -8.72 4.87 4.08
N LEU A 95 -8.51 5.22 2.82
CA LEU A 95 -9.56 5.18 1.79
C LEU A 95 -10.12 3.78 1.60
N MET A 96 -9.25 2.78 1.43
CA MET A 96 -9.69 1.38 1.26
C MET A 96 -10.44 0.88 2.50
N ARG A 97 -10.03 1.30 3.70
CA ARG A 97 -10.75 0.97 4.92
C ARG A 97 -12.14 1.59 4.94
N GLN A 98 -12.30 2.84 4.49
CA GLN A 98 -13.64 3.44 4.39
C GLN A 98 -14.54 2.66 3.43
N PHE A 99 -13.99 2.20 2.30
CA PHE A 99 -14.72 1.33 1.38
C PHE A 99 -15.13 0.01 2.03
N TYR A 100 -14.22 -0.70 2.70
CA TYR A 100 -14.58 -1.96 3.38
C TYR A 100 -15.63 -1.75 4.47
N LEU A 101 -15.59 -0.64 5.20
CA LEU A 101 -16.59 -0.33 6.21
C LEU A 101 -18.00 -0.09 5.64
N SER A 102 -18.13 0.22 4.35
CA SER A 102 -19.46 0.34 3.71
C SER A 102 -20.03 -1.01 3.27
N ILE A 103 -19.26 -2.11 3.37
CA ILE A 103 -19.74 -3.47 3.10
C ILE A 103 -20.36 -4.03 4.38
N ASN A 104 -21.57 -4.57 4.32
CA ASN A 104 -22.27 -5.14 5.48
C ASN A 104 -21.51 -6.36 6.05
N ASP A 105 -21.38 -6.42 7.37
CA ASP A 105 -20.67 -7.52 8.07
C ASP A 105 -21.43 -8.85 7.98
N GLU A 106 -22.76 -8.82 7.79
CA GLU A 106 -23.59 -10.02 7.57
C GLU A 106 -23.10 -10.90 6.41
N LEU A 107 -22.50 -10.30 5.35
CA LEU A 107 -21.93 -11.05 4.22
C LEU A 107 -20.68 -11.83 4.62
N ILE A 108 -19.92 -11.30 5.58
CA ILE A 108 -18.69 -11.92 6.08
C ILE A 108 -19.07 -13.04 7.05
N GLU A 109 -20.01 -12.78 7.96
CA GLU A 109 -20.54 -13.79 8.88
C GLU A 109 -21.16 -14.97 8.11
N ALA A 110 -21.92 -14.71 7.05
CA ALA A 110 -22.46 -15.77 6.19
C ALA A 110 -21.34 -16.62 5.55
N ALA A 111 -20.29 -15.98 5.02
CA ALA A 111 -19.16 -16.70 4.45
C ALA A 111 -18.38 -17.52 5.49
N GLU A 112 -18.24 -17.01 6.72
CA GLU A 112 -17.63 -17.75 7.83
C GLU A 112 -18.47 -18.96 8.25
N ILE A 113 -19.80 -18.83 8.27
CA ILE A 113 -20.73 -19.95 8.51
C ILE A 113 -20.59 -21.03 7.42
N ASP A 114 -20.37 -20.62 6.16
CA ASP A 114 -20.06 -21.52 5.04
C ASP A 114 -18.63 -22.12 5.12
N GLY A 115 -17.86 -21.78 6.15
CA GLY A 115 -16.51 -22.30 6.40
C GLY A 115 -15.41 -21.58 5.63
N ALA A 116 -15.68 -20.42 5.03
CA ALA A 116 -14.66 -19.62 4.38
C ALA A 116 -13.71 -18.99 5.41
N ASN A 117 -12.41 -19.03 5.12
CA ASN A 117 -11.44 -18.28 5.90
C ASN A 117 -11.34 -16.82 5.42
N HIS A 118 -10.76 -15.96 6.27
CA HIS A 118 -10.59 -14.54 5.95
C HIS A 118 -9.74 -14.25 4.72
N PHE A 119 -8.78 -15.11 4.34
CA PHE A 119 -8.02 -14.92 3.10
C PHE A 119 -8.90 -15.13 1.87
N TYR A 120 -9.78 -16.12 1.91
CA TYR A 120 -10.76 -16.36 0.86
C TYR A 120 -11.73 -15.18 0.76
N ILE A 121 -12.30 -14.75 1.89
CA ILE A 121 -13.23 -13.62 1.95
C ILE A 121 -12.57 -12.36 1.38
N TRP A 122 -11.37 -12.02 1.86
CA TRP A 122 -10.58 -10.91 1.35
C TRP A 122 -10.35 -10.96 -0.17
N SER A 123 -10.08 -12.14 -0.73
CA SER A 123 -9.87 -12.28 -2.18
C SER A 123 -11.14 -12.17 -3.04
N ARG A 124 -12.33 -12.12 -2.41
CA ARG A 124 -13.64 -12.09 -3.06
C ARG A 124 -14.39 -10.77 -2.90
N LEU A 125 -14.04 -9.98 -1.89
CA LEU A 125 -14.47 -8.58 -1.76
C LEU A 125 -13.74 -7.71 -2.80
#